data_AF-A0A3A5PZB3-F1
#
_entry.id   AF-A0A3A5PZB3-F1
#
_cell.length_a   1.000
_cell.length_b   1.000
_cell.length_c   1.000
_cell.angle_alpha   90.00
_cell.angle_beta   90.00
_cell.angle_gamma   90.00
#
_symmetry.space_group_name_H-M   'P 1'
#
loop_
_entity.id
_entity.type
_entity.pdbx_description
1 polymer ?
#
loop_
_entity_poly.entity_id
_entity_poly.type
_entity_poly.pdbx_seq_one_letter_code
_entity_poly.pdbx_strand_id
1 'polypeptide(L)'
;MTKYDKAVSVCFSGHRSVPFAKRRELKQCLKSEIAKAYADGYRYFYCGMAMGFDLLAAEAALSLQCELKDLQVIAVVPFRGQS
;
A
#
# COMPACT_ATOMS: atom_id res chain seq x y z
N MET A 1 -5.31 1.91 -21.67
CA MET A 1 -4.37 1.54 -20.59
C MET A 1 -4.82 0.20 -20.04
N THR A 2 -3.99 -0.84 -20.12
CA THR A 2 -4.33 -2.16 -19.60
C THR A 2 -4.34 -2.09 -18.07
N LYS A 3 -5.51 -2.38 -17.49
CA LYS A 3 -5.64 -2.68 -16.06
C LYS A 3 -4.54 -3.71 -15.74
N TYR A 4 -3.68 -3.45 -14.76
CA TYR A 4 -2.56 -4.33 -14.34
C TYR A 4 -1.24 -4.25 -15.13
N ASP A 5 -0.87 -3.07 -15.65
CA ASP A 5 0.50 -2.87 -16.16
C ASP A 5 1.54 -3.03 -15.04
N LYS A 6 2.35 -4.09 -15.14
CA LYS A 6 3.39 -4.44 -14.17
C LYS A 6 4.47 -3.36 -14.07
N ALA A 7 4.74 -2.62 -15.14
CA ALA A 7 5.80 -1.61 -15.16
C ALA A 7 5.51 -0.41 -14.25
N VAL A 8 4.23 -0.16 -13.95
CA VAL A 8 3.77 0.95 -13.09
C VAL A 8 3.09 0.44 -11.82
N SER A 9 3.40 -0.80 -11.43
CA SER A 9 2.81 -1.49 -10.28
C SER A 9 3.84 -1.81 -9.20
N VAL A 10 3.45 -1.68 -7.94
CA VAL A 10 4.24 -2.10 -6.76
C VAL A 10 3.38 -2.87 -5.77
N CYS A 11 3.99 -3.73 -4.96
CA CYS A 11 3.30 -4.55 -3.97
C CYS A 11 3.81 -4.26 -2.56
N PHE A 12 2.89 -4.20 -1.60
CA PHE A 12 3.22 -4.24 -0.18
C PHE A 12 3.27 -5.68 0.31
N SER A 13 4.21 -5.95 1.21
CA SER A 13 4.23 -7.19 1.99
C SER A 13 4.98 -6.93 3.29
N GLY A 14 4.57 -7.59 4.37
CA GLY A 14 5.25 -7.47 5.66
C GLY A 14 4.66 -8.34 6.75
N HIS A 15 5.04 -8.06 8.00
CA HIS A 15 4.66 -8.89 9.15
C HIS A 15 3.18 -8.75 9.53
N ARG A 16 2.57 -9.87 9.94
CA ARG A 16 1.19 -9.92 10.43
C ARG A 16 0.98 -9.30 11.82
N SER A 17 2.07 -9.14 12.57
CA SER A 17 2.08 -8.43 13.85
C SER A 17 3.07 -7.28 13.78
N VAL A 18 2.56 -6.07 13.93
CA VAL A 18 3.37 -4.85 14.03
C VAL A 18 3.17 -4.25 15.42
N PRO A 19 4.25 -4.12 16.23
CA PRO A 19 4.18 -3.55 17.57
C PRO A 19 3.54 -2.16 17.55
N PHE A 20 2.59 -1.91 18.46
CA PHE A 20 1.83 -0.66 18.51
C PHE A 20 2.72 0.58 18.51
N ALA A 21 3.79 0.57 19.33
CA ALA A 21 4.75 1.66 19.43
C ALA A 21 5.41 2.03 18.10
N LYS A 22 5.57 1.07 17.17
CA LYS A 22 6.22 1.30 15.87
C LYS A 22 5.24 1.73 14.77
N ARG A 23 3.93 1.56 14.95
CA ARG A 23 2.94 1.77 13.87
C ARG A 23 2.95 3.21 13.34
N ARG A 24 3.09 4.19 14.23
CA ARG A 24 3.09 5.62 13.85
C ARG A 24 4.30 5.96 12.97
N GLU A 25 5.49 5.59 13.42
CA GLU A 25 6.73 5.80 12.68
C GLU A 25 6.69 5.05 11.34
N LEU A 26 6.28 3.78 11.37
CA LEU A 26 6.17 2.98 10.16
C LEU A 26 5.20 3.58 9.14
N LYS A 27 4.07 4.12 9.58
CA LYS A 27 3.11 4.82 8.71
C LYS A 27 3.73 6.06 8.06
N GLN A 28 4.58 6.79 8.76
CA GLN A 28 5.32 7.94 8.19
C GLN A 28 6.34 7.49 7.15
N CYS A 29 7.11 6.43 7.44
CA CYS A 29 8.02 5.82 6.47
C CYS A 29 7.27 5.35 5.22
N LEU A 30 6.16 4.64 5.40
CA LEU A 30 5.30 4.19 4.30
C LEU A 30 4.85 5.35 3.41
N LYS A 31 4.37 6.45 4.00
CA LYS A 31 3.98 7.64 3.22
C LYS A 31 5.13 8.19 2.37
N SER A 32 6.33 8.26 2.95
CA SER A 32 7.51 8.74 2.22
C SER A 32 7.86 7.82 1.05
N GLU A 33 7.89 6.51 1.27
CA GLU A 33 8.21 5.55 0.21
C GLU A 33 7.13 5.49 -0.88
N ILE A 34 5.86 5.64 -0.51
CA ILE A 34 4.75 5.73 -1.47
C ILE A 34 4.88 6.99 -2.33
N ALA A 35 5.18 8.14 -1.74
CA ALA A 35 5.37 9.38 -2.47
C ALA A 35 6.58 9.29 -3.44
N LYS A 36 7.69 8.66 -3.02
CA LYS A 36 8.84 8.40 -3.89
C LYS A 36 8.47 7.51 -5.07
N ALA A 37 7.85 6.35 -4.81
CA ALA A 37 7.40 5.46 -5.88
C ALA A 37 6.42 6.16 -6.83
N TYR A 38 5.53 6.99 -6.31
CA TYR A 38 4.63 7.78 -7.16
C TYR A 38 5.40 8.77 -8.05
N ALA A 39 6.40 9.47 -7.51
CA ALA A 39 7.26 10.36 -8.27
C ALA A 39 8.03 9.61 -9.37
N ASP A 40 8.42 8.36 -9.11
CA ASP A 40 9.09 7.47 -10.08
C ASP A 40 8.15 6.88 -11.15
N GLY A 41 6.86 7.22 -11.12
CA GLY A 41 5.88 6.84 -12.14
C GLY A 41 4.99 5.65 -11.77
N TYR A 42 5.15 5.05 -10.58
CA TYR A 42 4.25 3.98 -10.12
C TYR A 42 2.86 4.54 -9.76
N ARG A 43 1.81 3.80 -10.12
CA ARG A 43 0.41 4.22 -9.93
C ARG A 43 -0.44 3.17 -9.23
N TYR A 44 -0.13 1.89 -9.39
CA TYR A 44 -0.90 0.80 -8.82
C TYR A 44 -0.17 0.19 -7.63
N PHE A 45 -0.77 0.30 -6.44
CA PHE A 45 -0.22 -0.17 -5.18
C PHE A 45 -1.06 -1.34 -4.66
N TYR A 46 -0.53 -2.55 -4.79
CA TYR A 46 -1.23 -3.77 -4.42
C TYR A 46 -0.97 -4.12 -2.96
N CYS A 47 -2.01 -4.53 -2.26
CA CYS A 47 -1.97 -4.96 -0.86
C CYS A 47 -2.75 -6.26 -0.68
N GLY A 48 -2.21 -7.23 0.06
CA GLY A 48 -2.88 -8.49 0.36
C GLY A 48 -3.98 -8.38 1.42
N MET A 49 -4.15 -7.20 2.02
CA MET A 49 -5.16 -6.86 3.04
C MET A 49 -5.14 -7.77 4.28
N ALA A 50 -4.04 -8.49 4.53
CA ALA A 50 -3.86 -9.27 5.75
C ALA A 50 -3.73 -8.35 6.98
N MET A 51 -4.14 -8.82 8.15
CA MET A 51 -3.88 -8.09 9.40
C MET A 51 -2.38 -7.80 9.58
N GLY A 52 -2.05 -6.61 10.09
CA GLY A 52 -0.67 -6.18 10.35
C GLY A 52 -0.18 -5.14 9.34
N PHE A 53 0.99 -5.39 8.74
CA PHE A 53 1.67 -4.46 7.85
C PHE A 53 0.82 -4.04 6.64
N ASP A 54 0.16 -5.00 6.00
CA ASP A 54 -0.66 -4.78 4.81
C ASP A 54 -1.73 -3.70 5.04
N LEU A 55 -2.48 -3.77 6.15
CA LEU A 55 -3.45 -2.74 6.49
C LEU A 55 -2.81 -1.38 6.81
N LEU A 56 -1.64 -1.35 7.44
CA LEU A 56 -0.91 -0.09 7.69
C LEU A 56 -0.46 0.57 6.38
N ALA A 57 0.02 -0.23 5.43
CA ALA A 57 0.43 0.23 4.11
C ALA A 57 -0.76 0.73 3.28
N ALA A 58 -1.87 -0.02 3.27
CA ALA A 58 -3.10 0.39 2.61
C ALA A 58 -3.63 1.71 3.19
N GLU A 59 -3.69 1.84 4.53
CA GLU A 59 -4.13 3.06 5.19
C GLU A 59 -3.23 4.26 4.86
N ALA A 60 -1.90 4.06 4.83
CA ALA A 60 -0.96 5.10 4.43
C ALA A 60 -1.21 5.56 2.98
N ALA A 61 -1.35 4.61 2.05
CA ALA A 61 -1.60 4.89 0.63
C ALA A 61 -2.93 5.60 0.40
N LEU A 62 -4.02 5.14 1.03
CA LEU A 62 -5.33 5.78 0.97
C LEU A 62 -5.29 7.22 1.48
N SER A 63 -4.53 7.48 2.55
CA SER A 63 -4.40 8.83 3.09
C SER A 63 -3.66 9.81 2.18
N LEU A 64 -2.97 9.33 1.14
CA LEU A 64 -2.27 10.15 0.15
C LEU A 64 -3.08 10.38 -1.13
N GLN A 65 -4.21 9.69 -1.33
CA GLN A 65 -5.01 9.83 -2.56
C GLN A 65 -5.59 11.23 -2.78
N CYS A 66 -5.73 12.02 -1.71
CA CYS A 66 -6.13 13.43 -1.83
C CYS A 66 -5.09 14.27 -2.58
N GLU A 67 -3.80 13.96 -2.40
CA GLU A 67 -2.64 14.66 -2.97
C GLU A 67 -2.15 13.98 -4.26
N LEU A 68 -2.19 12.65 -4.30
CA LEU A 68 -1.69 11.82 -5.40
C LEU A 68 -2.86 11.27 -6.23
N LYS A 69 -3.40 12.10 -7.12
CA LYS A 69 -4.69 11.82 -7.82
C LYS A 69 -4.74 10.52 -8.61
N ASP A 70 -3.61 10.10 -9.16
CA ASP A 70 -3.54 8.88 -9.99
C ASP A 70 -3.15 7.63 -9.18
N LEU A 71 -2.95 7.76 -7.85
CA LEU A 71 -2.62 6.64 -6.99
C LEU A 71 -3.84 5.74 -6.79
N GLN A 72 -3.67 4.45 -7.10
CA GLN A 72 -4.69 3.44 -6.89
C GLN A 72 -4.21 2.37 -5.92
N VAL A 73 -5.01 2.13 -4.88
CA VAL A 73 -4.81 1.02 -3.95
C VAL A 73 -5.65 -0.16 -4.42
N ILE A 74 -5.02 -1.32 -4.61
CA ILE A 74 -5.67 -2.54 -5.12
C ILE A 74 -5.58 -3.64 -4.07
N ALA A 75 -6.73 -4.09 -3.59
CA ALA A 75 -6.84 -5.23 -2.68
C ALA A 75 -6.72 -6.55 -3.44
N VAL A 76 -5.71 -7.35 -3.10
CA VAL A 76 -5.46 -8.68 -3.66
C VAL A 76 -5.81 -9.72 -2.61
N VAL A 77 -7.09 -10.06 -2.52
CA VAL A 77 -7.64 -11.00 -1.53
C VAL A 77 -7.58 -12.42 -2.11
N PRO A 78 -6.67 -13.31 -1.64
CA PRO A 78 -6.53 -14.68 -2.15
C PRO A 78 -7.78 -15.56 -2.03
N PHE A 79 -8.61 -15.38 -0.99
CA PHE A 79 -9.83 -16.17 -0.80
C PHE A 79 -10.85 -15.45 0.08
N ARG A 80 -12.12 -15.86 -0.02
CA ARG A 80 -13.21 -15.33 0.81
C ARG A 80 -13.00 -15.71 2.28
N GLY A 81 -13.01 -14.72 3.17
CA GLY A 81 -12.87 -14.95 4.61
C GLY A 81 -11.43 -14.96 5.12
N GLN A 82 -10.47 -14.50 4.31
CA GLN A 82 -9.11 -14.22 4.75
C GLN A 82 -9.08 -13.26 5.96
N SER A 83 -8.13 -13.51 6.87
CA SER A 83 -7.72 -12.63 7.97
C SER A 83 -6.23 -12.26 7.91
#